data_AF-A0ABD3FX73-F1
#
_entry.id   AF-A0ABD3FX73-F1
#
_cell.length_a   1.000
_cell.length_b   1.000
_cell.length_c   1.000
_cell.angle_alpha   90.00
_cell.angle_beta   90.00
_cell.angle_gamma   90.00
#
_symmetry.space_group_name_H-M   'P 1'
#
loop_
_entity.id
_entity.type
_entity.pdbx_description
1 polymer ?
#
loop_
_entity_poly.entity_id
_entity_poly.type
_entity_poly.pdbx_seq_one_letter_code
_entity_poly.pdbx_strand_id
1 'polypeptide(L)'
;MSAGDGHATLTDLKEVLKDTLAARGSLDQIKARIRAEIFSALDDQDVPKPKLSNENLIINELIREYFEYNGYRHALSVFLPESGQPAEKPFDRQFLSSELNVTEDQRFTHVPLLYSIVASLQRSRSNAKTGTQ
;
A
#
# COMPACT_ATOMS: atom_id res chain seq x y z
N MET A 1 -13.66 -18.81 -54.53
CA MET A 1 -12.86 -17.61 -54.22
C MET A 1 -13.75 -16.66 -53.44
N SER A 2 -13.46 -16.41 -52.16
CA SER A 2 -13.27 -15.05 -51.64
C SER A 2 -12.77 -15.15 -50.21
N ALA A 3 -11.58 -14.61 -50.00
CA ALA A 3 -10.91 -14.44 -48.72
C ALA A 3 -11.60 -13.35 -47.89
N GLY A 4 -11.47 -13.43 -46.57
CA GLY A 4 -11.93 -12.39 -45.64
C GLY A 4 -11.68 -12.76 -44.19
N ASP A 5 -10.60 -13.47 -43.90
CA ASP A 5 -10.14 -13.77 -42.55
C ASP A 5 -8.98 -12.80 -42.24
N GLY A 6 -9.06 -12.03 -41.16
CA GLY A 6 -7.89 -11.30 -40.63
C GLY A 6 -7.91 -9.78 -40.61
N HIS A 7 -8.93 -9.14 -40.02
CA HIS A 7 -8.73 -7.79 -39.47
C HIS A 7 -9.23 -7.74 -38.03
N ALA A 8 -8.37 -8.18 -37.09
CA ALA A 8 -8.40 -7.56 -35.78
C ALA A 8 -8.19 -6.06 -36.00
N THR A 9 -9.18 -5.25 -35.67
CA THR A 9 -9.09 -3.81 -35.90
C THR A 9 -8.03 -3.23 -34.97
N LEU A 10 -7.47 -2.07 -35.33
CA LEU A 10 -6.52 -1.36 -34.45
C LEU A 10 -7.07 -1.16 -33.03
N THR A 11 -8.39 -1.05 -32.90
CA THR A 11 -9.11 -0.96 -31.63
C THR A 11 -9.02 -2.28 -30.85
N ASP A 12 -9.25 -3.42 -31.50
CA ASP A 12 -9.18 -4.73 -30.83
C ASP A 12 -7.76 -5.01 -30.32
N LEU A 13 -6.76 -4.68 -31.13
CA LEU A 13 -5.35 -4.81 -30.72
C LEU A 13 -5.01 -3.90 -29.54
N LYS A 14 -5.55 -2.68 -29.51
CA LYS A 14 -5.37 -1.73 -28.40
C LYS A 14 -6.02 -2.23 -27.11
N GLU A 15 -7.23 -2.78 -27.17
CA GLU A 15 -7.91 -3.32 -25.99
C GLU A 15 -7.21 -4.58 -25.47
N VAL A 16 -6.80 -5.50 -26.35
CA VAL A 16 -6.01 -6.68 -25.95
C VAL A 16 -4.68 -6.27 -25.29
N LEU A 17 -4.01 -5.23 -25.81
CA LEU A 17 -2.78 -4.71 -25.21
C LEU A 17 -3.03 -4.11 -23.82
N LYS A 18 -4.11 -3.33 -23.64
CA LYS A 18 -4.50 -2.80 -22.34
C LYS A 18 -4.79 -3.91 -21.33
N ASP A 19 -5.58 -4.91 -21.72
CA ASP A 19 -5.94 -6.04 -20.87
C ASP A 19 -4.69 -6.83 -20.47
N THR A 20 -3.77 -7.04 -21.42
CA THR A 20 -2.48 -7.70 -21.16
C THR A 20 -1.62 -6.89 -20.18
N LEU A 21 -1.55 -5.57 -20.35
CA LEU A 21 -0.79 -4.69 -19.44
C LEU A 21 -1.45 -4.59 -18.06
N ALA A 22 -2.78 -4.63 -17.99
CA ALA A 22 -3.55 -4.65 -16.75
C ALA A 22 -3.35 -5.96 -15.98
N ALA A 23 -3.46 -7.11 -16.67
CA ALA A 23 -3.24 -8.43 -16.09
C ALA A 23 -1.82 -8.61 -15.52
N ARG A 24 -0.83 -7.93 -16.13
CA ARG A 24 0.56 -7.91 -15.65
C ARG A 24 0.84 -6.85 -14.57
N GLY A 25 -0.15 -6.03 -14.19
CA GLY A 25 0.01 -4.90 -13.27
C GLY A 25 0.81 -3.71 -13.82
N SER A 26 1.38 -3.83 -15.03
CA SER A 26 2.19 -2.79 -15.67
C SER A 26 1.36 -1.56 -16.02
N LEU A 27 0.09 -1.72 -16.38
CA LEU A 27 -0.80 -0.59 -16.68
C LEU A 27 -1.05 0.27 -15.44
N ASP A 28 -1.23 -0.35 -14.29
CA ASP A 28 -1.44 0.37 -13.03
C ASP A 28 -0.16 1.03 -12.54
N GLN A 29 1.01 0.42 -12.77
CA GLN A 29 2.31 1.05 -12.55
C GLN A 29 2.52 2.29 -13.43
N ILE A 30 2.14 2.23 -14.71
CA ILE A 30 2.23 3.37 -15.62
C ILE A 30 1.27 4.48 -15.17
N LYS A 31 0.02 4.14 -14.82
CA LYS A 31 -0.96 5.11 -14.29
C LYS A 31 -0.49 5.75 -12.99
N ALA A 32 0.09 4.96 -12.08
CA ALA A 32 0.67 5.42 -10.83
C ALA A 32 1.77 6.45 -11.07
N ARG A 33 2.71 6.14 -11.97
CA ARG A 33 3.78 7.04 -12.35
C ARG A 33 3.23 8.31 -13.02
N ILE A 34 2.25 8.19 -13.91
CA ILE A 34 1.57 9.35 -14.50
C ILE A 34 0.93 10.22 -13.42
N ARG A 35 0.23 9.63 -12.44
CA ARG A 35 -0.36 10.38 -11.32
C ARG A 35 0.71 11.10 -10.51
N ALA A 36 1.82 10.44 -10.20
CA ALA A 36 2.93 11.04 -9.48
C ALA A 36 3.59 12.19 -10.26
N GLU A 37 3.83 12.02 -11.56
CA GLU A 37 4.38 13.06 -12.44
C GLU A 37 3.40 14.23 -12.61
N ILE A 38 2.10 13.96 -12.75
CA ILE A 38 1.06 15.00 -12.77
C ILE A 38 1.07 15.74 -11.44
N PHE A 39 1.11 15.03 -10.31
CA PHE A 39 1.16 15.66 -9.00
C PHE A 39 2.42 16.51 -8.83
N SER A 40 3.57 16.04 -9.30
CA SER A 40 4.84 16.78 -9.28
C SER A 40 4.86 17.97 -10.24
N ALA A 41 4.20 17.87 -11.39
CA ALA A 41 4.13 18.94 -12.37
C ALA A 41 3.07 20.00 -12.01
N LEU A 42 2.04 19.59 -11.25
CA LEU A 42 1.08 20.50 -10.60
C LEU A 42 1.64 21.10 -9.30
N ASP A 43 2.83 20.70 -8.85
CA ASP A 43 3.54 21.22 -7.65
C ASP A 43 4.11 22.64 -7.91
N ASP A 44 3.34 23.49 -8.61
CA ASP A 44 3.47 24.95 -8.59
C ASP A 44 3.05 25.43 -7.18
N GLN A 45 4.00 25.37 -6.25
CA GLN A 45 4.22 26.20 -5.04
C GLN A 45 3.08 26.55 -4.04
N ASP A 46 1.80 26.31 -4.29
CA ASP A 46 0.72 26.93 -3.47
C ASP A 46 -0.16 25.95 -2.65
N VAL A 47 0.09 24.63 -2.72
CA VAL A 47 -0.57 23.67 -1.81
C VAL A 47 0.48 23.04 -0.90
N PRO A 48 0.59 23.48 0.37
CA PRO A 48 1.47 22.82 1.33
C PRO A 48 1.07 21.35 1.40
N LYS A 49 2.02 20.45 1.08
CA LYS A 49 1.86 19.02 1.35
C LYS A 49 1.29 18.88 2.78
N PRO A 50 0.21 18.11 2.99
CA PRO A 50 -0.38 18.01 4.32
C PRO A 50 0.74 17.64 5.30
N LYS A 51 0.99 18.50 6.29
CA LYS A 51 1.98 18.18 7.32
C LYS A 51 1.51 16.90 7.99
N LEU A 52 2.23 15.81 7.78
CA LEU A 52 1.93 14.55 8.43
C LEU A 52 2.01 14.75 9.94
N SER A 53 0.93 14.42 10.64
CA SER A 53 0.99 14.27 12.09
C SER A 53 1.89 13.09 12.45
N ASN A 54 2.42 13.08 13.67
CA ASN A 54 3.20 11.95 14.19
C ASN A 54 2.39 10.64 14.10
N GLU A 55 1.09 10.70 14.38
CA GLU A 55 0.17 9.57 14.27
C GLU A 55 0.09 9.05 12.83
N ASN A 56 -0.05 9.93 11.83
CA ASN A 56 -0.10 9.53 10.44
C ASN A 56 1.23 8.93 9.97
N LEU A 57 2.38 9.43 10.45
CA LEU A 57 3.67 8.82 10.13
C LEU A 57 3.74 7.37 10.63
N ILE A 58 3.27 7.11 11.86
CA ILE A 58 3.24 5.77 12.44
C ILE A 58 2.27 4.87 11.68
N ILE A 59 1.04 5.34 11.45
CA ILE A 59 0.00 4.59 10.72
C ILE A 59 0.48 4.24 9.30
N ASN A 60 1.09 5.19 8.61
CA ASN A 60 1.62 4.97 7.26
C ASN A 60 2.77 3.95 7.26
N GLU A 61 3.66 3.94 8.26
CA GLU A 61 4.69 2.90 8.38
C GLU A 61 4.08 1.51 8.64
N LEU A 62 3.04 1.42 9.47
CA LEU A 62 2.31 0.17 9.69
C LEU A 62 1.68 -0.35 8.38
N ILE A 63 1.08 0.55 7.59
CA ILE A 63 0.50 0.23 6.28
C ILE A 63 1.58 -0.18 5.29
N ARG A 64 2.71 0.54 5.25
CA ARG A 64 3.89 0.18 4.43
C ARG A 64 4.34 -1.24 4.72
N GLU A 65 4.58 -1.56 5.98
CA GLU A 65 5.05 -2.89 6.39
C GLU A 65 4.06 -3.98 5.97
N TYR A 66 2.75 -3.72 6.12
CA TYR A 66 1.69 -4.62 5.66
C TYR A 66 1.68 -4.81 4.14
N PHE A 67 1.84 -3.74 3.36
CA PHE A 67 1.91 -3.81 1.90
C PHE A 67 3.16 -4.55 1.42
N GLU A 68 4.32 -4.30 2.02
CA GLU A 68 5.56 -5.00 1.71
C GLU A 68 5.43 -6.51 1.95
N TYR A 69 4.92 -6.90 3.12
CA TYR A 69 4.76 -8.31 3.49
C TYR A 69 3.77 -9.05 2.59
N ASN A 70 2.64 -8.44 2.25
CA ASN A 70 1.61 -9.06 1.40
C ASN A 70 1.88 -8.90 -0.10
N GLY A 71 2.98 -8.26 -0.49
CA GLY A 71 3.37 -8.10 -1.90
C GLY A 71 2.57 -7.06 -2.67
N TYR A 72 1.90 -6.11 -2.01
CA TYR A 72 1.13 -5.02 -2.63
C TYR A 72 2.03 -3.89 -3.16
N ARG A 73 3.05 -4.24 -3.95
CA ARG A 73 4.09 -3.33 -4.44
C ARG A 73 3.52 -2.15 -5.24
N HIS A 74 2.49 -2.40 -6.05
CA HIS A 74 1.85 -1.36 -6.86
C HIS A 74 1.10 -0.35 -6.01
N ALA A 75 0.31 -0.82 -5.03
CA ALA A 75 -0.37 0.05 -4.08
C ALA A 75 0.63 0.90 -3.28
N LEU A 76 1.73 0.29 -2.83
CA LEU A 76 2.80 0.99 -2.11
C LEU A 76 3.44 2.10 -2.94
N SER A 77 3.68 1.87 -4.23
CA SER A 77 4.31 2.85 -5.13
C SER A 77 3.51 4.14 -5.31
N VAL A 78 2.20 4.07 -5.11
CA VAL A 78 1.28 5.21 -5.14
C VAL A 78 1.08 5.79 -3.75
N PHE A 79 0.92 4.93 -2.75
CA PHE A 79 0.63 5.32 -1.38
C PHE A 79 1.71 6.23 -0.79
N LEU A 80 3.00 5.90 -0.96
CA LEU A 80 4.09 6.69 -0.39
C LEU A 80 4.12 8.15 -0.86
N PRO A 81 4.10 8.46 -2.17
CA PRO A 81 4.05 9.84 -2.62
C PRO A 81 2.71 10.53 -2.30
N GLU A 82 1.58 9.83 -2.40
CA GLU A 82 0.26 10.40 -2.08
C GLU A 82 0.12 10.77 -0.60
N SER A 83 0.66 9.97 0.31
CA SER A 83 0.62 10.24 1.73
C SER A 83 1.70 11.21 2.19
N GLY A 84 2.69 11.51 1.34
CA GLY A 84 3.89 12.27 1.72
C GLY A 84 4.83 11.51 2.67
N GLN A 85 4.70 10.18 2.78
CA GLN A 85 5.56 9.37 3.64
C GLN A 85 6.98 9.30 3.04
N PRO A 86 8.04 9.54 3.82
CA PRO A 86 9.42 9.48 3.32
C PRO A 86 9.74 8.10 2.72
N ALA A 87 10.35 8.03 1.53
CA ALA A 87 10.64 6.75 0.88
C ALA A 87 11.59 5.86 1.71
N GLU A 88 12.53 6.47 2.43
CA GLU A 88 13.35 5.80 3.43
C GLU A 88 12.54 5.59 4.71
N LYS A 89 12.72 4.43 5.38
CA LYS A 89 12.01 4.13 6.63
C LYS A 89 12.48 5.08 7.73
N PRO A 90 11.63 6.01 8.21
CA PRO A 90 12.02 6.96 9.24
C PRO A 90 12.11 6.30 10.63
N PHE A 91 11.44 5.16 10.80
CA PHE A 91 11.38 4.42 12.05
C PHE A 91 11.77 2.97 11.82
N ASP A 92 12.49 2.40 12.79
CA ASP A 92 12.65 0.97 12.86
C ASP A 92 11.44 0.32 13.54
N ARG A 93 11.37 -1.00 13.44
CA ARG A 93 10.27 -1.78 14.01
C ARG A 93 10.23 -1.69 15.53
N GLN A 94 11.38 -1.64 16.19
CA GLN A 94 11.47 -1.59 17.65
C GLN A 94 10.87 -0.29 18.20
N PHE A 95 11.13 0.83 17.53
CA PHE A 95 10.51 2.12 17.80
C PHE A 95 8.99 2.02 17.69
N LEU A 96 8.46 1.52 16.56
CA LEU A 96 7.01 1.39 16.35
C LEU A 96 6.33 0.50 17.40
N SER A 97 6.95 -0.64 17.74
CA SER A 97 6.45 -1.54 18.78
C SER A 97 6.40 -0.86 20.15
N SER A 98 7.43 -0.08 20.49
CA SER A 98 7.48 0.65 21.76
C SER A 98 6.45 1.78 21.84
N GLU A 99 6.33 2.58 20.77
CA GLU A 99 5.40 3.71 20.68
C GLU A 99 3.93 3.25 20.77
N LEU A 100 3.62 2.08 20.20
CA LEU A 100 2.27 1.50 20.22
C LEU A 100 2.00 0.60 21.44
N ASN A 101 2.98 0.46 22.33
CA ASN A 101 2.93 -0.45 23.49
C ASN A 101 2.52 -1.88 23.10
N VAL A 102 3.04 -2.37 21.97
CA VAL A 102 2.78 -3.72 21.47
C VAL A 102 3.85 -4.65 22.01
N THR A 103 3.46 -5.62 22.81
CA THR A 103 4.38 -6.68 23.24
C THR A 103 4.74 -7.55 22.04
N GLU A 104 6.00 -7.52 21.63
CA GLU A 104 6.51 -8.41 20.58
C GLU A 104 6.50 -9.85 21.08
N ASP A 105 5.58 -10.64 20.53
CA ASP A 105 5.58 -12.09 20.68
C ASP A 105 6.55 -12.69 19.65
N GLN A 106 7.39 -13.64 20.06
CA GLN A 106 8.34 -14.32 19.16
C GLN A 106 7.65 -14.95 17.95
N ARG A 107 6.36 -15.26 18.05
CA ARG A 107 5.55 -15.80 16.95
C ARG A 107 5.26 -14.78 15.84
N PHE A 108 5.37 -13.48 16.13
CA PHE A 108 5.02 -12.40 15.20
C PHE A 108 6.22 -11.57 14.73
N THR A 109 7.45 -11.96 15.06
CA THR A 109 8.68 -11.24 14.66
C THR A 109 8.87 -11.18 13.14
N HIS A 110 8.28 -12.12 12.40
CA HIS A 110 8.38 -12.24 10.94
C HIS A 110 7.14 -11.77 10.18
N VAL A 111 6.14 -11.20 10.86
CA VAL A 111 4.93 -10.65 10.23
C VAL A 111 4.76 -9.18 10.59
N PRO A 112 4.00 -8.38 9.82
CA PRO A 112 3.81 -6.96 10.13
C PRO A 112 3.23 -6.73 11.51
N LEU A 113 3.61 -5.63 12.16
CA LEU A 113 3.19 -5.26 13.50
C LEU A 113 1.66 -5.16 13.64
N LEU A 114 0.97 -4.81 12.55
CA LEU A 114 -0.50 -4.84 12.47
C LEU A 114 -1.10 -6.21 12.84
N TYR A 115 -0.46 -7.33 12.48
CA TYR A 115 -0.95 -8.66 12.84
C TYR A 115 -0.86 -8.86 14.37
N SER A 116 0.25 -8.43 14.98
CA SER A 116 0.43 -8.48 16.44
C SER A 116 -0.62 -7.64 17.17
N ILE A 117 -0.90 -6.43 16.67
CA ILE A 117 -1.91 -5.52 17.24
C ILE A 117 -3.30 -6.17 17.18
N VAL A 118 -3.70 -6.68 16.02
CA VAL A 118 -5.01 -7.34 15.84
C VAL A 118 -5.12 -8.57 16.75
N ALA A 119 -4.09 -9.42 16.80
CA ALA A 119 -4.07 -10.61 17.66
C ALA A 119 -4.13 -10.24 19.16
N SER A 120 -3.49 -9.14 19.57
CA SER A 120 -3.57 -8.63 20.94
C SER A 120 -5.00 -8.17 21.27
N LEU A 121 -5.61 -7.34 20.42
CA LEU A 121 -6.98 -6.85 20.62
C LEU A 121 -8.03 -7.97 20.65
N GLN A 122 -7.88 -8.98 19.79
CA GLN A 122 -8.75 -10.16 19.79
C GLN A 122 -8.63 -10.98 21.07
N ARG A 123 -7.40 -11.20 21.58
CA ARG A 123 -7.16 -11.88 22.85
C ARG A 123 -7.78 -11.12 24.02
N SER A 124 -7.57 -9.81 24.11
CA SER A 124 -8.15 -8.95 25.15
C SER A 124 -9.68 -9.02 25.14
N ARG A 125 -10.30 -9.01 23.95
CA ARG A 125 -11.76 -9.15 23.81
C ARG A 125 -12.27 -10.52 24.26
N SER A 126 -11.56 -11.60 23.95
CA SER A 126 -11.91 -12.95 24.40
C SER A 126 -11.82 -13.07 25.92
N ASN A 127 -10.75 -12.55 26.52
CA ASN A 127 -10.57 -12.56 27.98
C ASN A 127 -11.65 -11.76 28.71
N ALA A 128 -12.04 -10.59 28.17
CA ALA A 128 -13.11 -9.78 28.73
C ALA A 128 -14.47 -10.49 28.73
N LYS A 129 -14.75 -11.33 27.72
CA LYS A 129 -15.99 -12.12 27.66
C LYS A 129 -16.00 -13.29 28.66
N THR A 130 -14.84 -13.88 28.94
CA THR A 130 -14.72 -15.02 29.86
C THR A 130 -14.72 -14.58 31.33
N GLY A 131 -14.31 -13.34 31.64
CA GLY A 131 -14.27 -12.80 33.00
C GLY A 131 -15.60 -12.22 33.53
N THR A 132 -16.71 -12.33 32.79
CA THR A 132 -18.05 -11.86 33.21
C THR A 132 -19.02 -13.03 33.47
N GLN A 133 -18.51 -14.23 33.78
CA GLN A 133 -19.31 -15.36 34.29
C GLN A 133 -18.91 -15.69 35.73
#